data_AF-A0A8H5XLU1-F1
#
_entry.id   AF-A0A8H5XLU1-F1
#
_cell.length_a   1.000
_cell.length_b   1.000
_cell.length_c   1.000
_cell.angle_alpha   90.00
_cell.angle_beta   90.00
_cell.angle_gamma   90.00
#
_symmetry.space_group_name_H-M   'P 1'
#
loop_
_entity.id
_entity.type
_entity.pdbx_description
1 polymer ?
#
loop_
_entity_poly.entity_id
_entity_poly.type
_entity_poly.pdbx_seq_one_letter_code
_entity_poly.pdbx_strand_id
1 'polypeptide(L)'
;MFALYLTADLQGVTNLRPDDTQDNPFWYMFKVQCTSCRETHANHVGVNRFETNEMSGSRGEANFVWKCKNCKRESSASVKAGPFPYEQNEPAKPQKILEFDCRGLEFTEFKAEGEWLAEGAETGTKFTGIDLEEGEWFEYDEKSNEETHFHHHVYLPQVVRKGSFKRPELQSRINFNNQKILRPQIFKMAVSELPGTIDFLTDAAHILRATAPETSAHLMSQRSHLLQQHGVTLSDVQRQHVCGGCGTIMIPGQEATLKLDARKSLQRRKAKSKKSSGNLTPTPTEDLQGPCKILHCDICQRDTNIVMPPPGPAVRRKTAQSKVKKVSTPVEQPKQTSNASSKKRAKNRKAGLQALLSGQKQQTTNPLSLSHFMK
;
A
#
# COMPACT_ATOMS: atom_id res chain seq x y z
N MET A 1 10.25 -16.25 -6.81
CA MET A 1 11.14 -15.86 -7.93
C MET A 1 11.04 -14.36 -8.10
N PHE A 2 12.11 -13.68 -7.71
CA PHE A 2 12.32 -12.24 -7.82
C PHE A 2 13.40 -11.99 -8.85
N ALA A 3 13.33 -10.87 -9.54
CA ALA A 3 14.31 -10.50 -10.56
C ALA A 3 14.64 -9.02 -10.42
N LEU A 4 15.94 -8.71 -10.50
CA LEU A 4 16.46 -7.35 -10.50
C LEU A 4 16.55 -6.86 -11.95
N TYR A 5 15.99 -5.68 -12.21
CA TYR A 5 16.04 -5.06 -13.53
C TYR A 5 16.86 -3.79 -13.47
N LEU A 6 17.69 -3.60 -14.48
CA LEU A 6 18.42 -2.37 -14.72
C LEU A 6 17.93 -1.76 -16.02
N THR A 7 17.80 -0.45 -16.00
CA THR A 7 17.67 0.37 -17.20
C THR A 7 18.76 1.40 -17.11
N ALA A 8 19.66 1.41 -18.07
CA ALA A 8 20.72 2.40 -18.18
C ALA A 8 20.74 2.94 -19.60
N ASP A 9 20.92 4.25 -19.72
CA ASP A 9 21.22 4.93 -20.96
C ASP A 9 22.74 4.99 -21.08
N LEU A 10 23.30 4.10 -21.89
CA LEU A 10 24.74 3.91 -22.04
C LEU A 10 25.22 4.70 -23.27
N GLN A 11 26.20 5.59 -23.09
CA GLN A 11 26.88 6.29 -24.18
C GLN A 11 28.36 5.93 -24.21
N GLY A 12 28.82 5.36 -25.33
CA GLY A 12 30.21 4.94 -25.52
C GLY A 12 30.64 3.70 -24.71
N VAL A 13 29.73 3.12 -23.90
CA VAL A 13 29.97 1.91 -23.10
C VAL A 13 28.92 0.83 -23.33
N THR A 14 29.30 -0.41 -23.10
CA THR A 14 28.47 -1.61 -23.19
C THR A 14 28.87 -2.62 -22.10
N ASN A 15 28.14 -3.73 -22.02
CA ASN A 15 28.41 -4.85 -21.12
C ASN A 15 28.47 -4.51 -19.62
N LEU A 16 27.67 -3.54 -19.16
CA LEU A 16 27.62 -3.12 -17.76
C LEU A 16 27.13 -4.27 -16.86
N ARG A 17 27.96 -4.68 -15.90
CA ARG A 17 27.68 -5.79 -14.97
C ARG A 17 28.45 -5.61 -13.65
N PRO A 18 27.95 -6.14 -12.52
CA PRO A 18 28.73 -6.19 -11.28
C PRO A 18 29.91 -7.16 -11.43
N ASP A 19 31.03 -6.87 -10.77
CA ASP A 19 32.17 -7.78 -10.70
C ASP A 19 31.88 -8.93 -9.72
N ASP A 20 31.18 -9.96 -10.19
CA ASP A 20 30.81 -11.15 -9.40
C ASP A 20 31.74 -12.33 -9.75
N THR A 21 32.99 -12.26 -9.28
CA THR A 21 33.98 -13.33 -9.45
C THR A 21 34.13 -14.16 -8.18
N GLN A 22 34.67 -15.37 -8.31
CA GLN A 22 34.91 -16.23 -7.13
C GLN A 22 35.99 -15.63 -6.21
N ASP A 23 36.94 -14.89 -6.78
CA ASP A 23 38.03 -14.24 -6.04
C ASP A 23 37.56 -12.91 -5.39
N ASN A 24 36.68 -12.15 -6.06
CA ASN A 24 36.01 -10.96 -5.54
C ASN A 24 34.49 -11.13 -5.65
N PRO A 25 33.83 -11.70 -4.64
CA PRO A 25 32.40 -11.95 -4.70
C PRO A 25 31.60 -10.68 -4.41
N PHE A 26 30.63 -10.37 -5.27
CA PHE A 26 29.83 -9.16 -5.16
C PHE A 26 28.75 -9.28 -4.07
N TRP A 27 28.61 -8.23 -3.25
CA TRP A 27 27.62 -8.18 -2.18
C TRP A 27 26.38 -7.41 -2.63
N TYR A 28 25.30 -8.13 -2.92
CA TYR A 28 24.04 -7.49 -3.32
C TYR A 28 23.26 -7.02 -2.09
N MET A 29 23.19 -5.70 -1.88
CA MET A 29 22.59 -5.10 -0.68
C MET A 29 21.10 -4.81 -0.86
N PHE A 30 20.25 -5.48 -0.08
CA PHE A 30 18.79 -5.33 -0.15
C PHE A 30 18.13 -4.98 1.18
N LYS A 31 17.02 -4.24 1.14
CA LYS A 31 16.05 -4.25 2.25
C LYS A 31 15.11 -5.44 2.09
N VAL A 32 14.91 -6.17 3.17
CA VAL A 32 14.06 -7.35 3.21
C VAL A 32 12.80 -7.09 4.03
N GLN A 33 11.66 -7.55 3.50
CA GLN A 33 10.39 -7.59 4.22
C GLN A 33 9.99 -9.05 4.46
N CYS A 34 9.65 -9.37 5.69
CA CYS A 34 9.15 -10.69 6.03
C CYS A 34 7.72 -10.89 5.51
N THR A 35 7.49 -11.90 4.68
CA THR A 35 6.13 -12.22 4.16
C THR A 35 5.13 -12.60 5.25
N SER A 36 5.63 -13.08 6.39
CA SER A 36 4.84 -13.67 7.45
C SER A 36 4.22 -12.65 8.40
N CYS A 37 5.03 -11.68 8.87
CA CYS A 37 4.57 -10.62 9.78
C CYS A 37 4.62 -9.23 9.14
N ARG A 38 5.07 -9.12 7.88
CA ARG A 38 5.21 -7.86 7.11
C ARG A 38 6.17 -6.84 7.72
N GLU A 39 7.03 -7.29 8.62
CA GLU A 39 8.09 -6.47 9.20
C GLU A 39 9.20 -6.27 8.18
N THR A 40 9.61 -5.02 7.98
CA THR A 40 10.76 -4.65 7.15
C THR A 40 11.98 -4.48 8.03
N HIS A 41 13.11 -5.08 7.64
CA HIS A 41 14.36 -4.91 8.39
C HIS A 41 14.92 -3.49 8.18
N ALA A 42 15.39 -2.86 9.25
CA ALA A 42 15.89 -1.49 9.21
C ALA A 42 17.20 -1.35 8.42
N ASN A 43 18.07 -2.36 8.50
CA ASN A 43 19.37 -2.36 7.80
C ASN A 43 19.27 -3.14 6.49
N HIS A 44 20.10 -2.73 5.52
CA HIS A 44 20.33 -3.52 4.31
C HIS A 44 21.06 -4.81 4.68
N VAL A 45 20.67 -5.90 4.02
CA VAL A 45 21.30 -7.21 4.15
C VAL A 45 22.00 -7.53 2.83
N GLY A 46 23.23 -7.99 2.92
CA GLY A 46 23.99 -8.47 1.77
C GLY A 46 23.61 -9.90 1.43
N VAL A 47 23.43 -10.16 0.13
CA VAL A 47 23.30 -11.50 -0.42
C VAL A 47 24.49 -11.72 -1.35
N ASN A 48 25.22 -12.81 -1.15
CA ASN A 48 26.37 -13.18 -1.97
C ASN A 48 26.07 -14.49 -2.70
N ARG A 49 26.43 -14.59 -3.99
CA ARG A 49 26.16 -15.78 -4.81
C ARG A 49 27.00 -16.99 -4.41
N PHE A 50 28.22 -16.79 -3.91
CA PHE A 50 29.15 -17.87 -3.56
C PHE A 50 29.00 -18.33 -2.12
N GLU A 51 28.39 -17.49 -1.27
CA GLU A 51 28.07 -17.87 0.09
C GLU A 51 27.01 -18.97 0.08
N THR A 52 27.22 -20.02 0.87
CA THR A 52 26.32 -21.17 0.94
C THR A 52 26.07 -21.48 2.42
N ASN A 53 24.82 -21.31 2.82
CA ASN A 53 24.37 -21.46 4.20
C ASN A 53 23.34 -22.59 4.32
N GLU A 54 23.48 -23.42 5.36
CA GLU A 54 22.55 -24.52 5.63
C GLU A 54 21.22 -23.97 6.18
N MET A 55 20.08 -24.42 5.62
CA MET A 55 18.76 -24.04 6.10
C MET A 55 18.31 -24.95 7.25
N SER A 56 17.76 -24.38 8.32
CA SER A 56 17.28 -25.18 9.44
C SER A 56 15.99 -25.92 9.07
N GLY A 57 15.97 -27.23 9.28
CA GLY A 57 14.80 -28.08 9.04
C GLY A 57 14.63 -28.59 7.60
N SER A 58 15.59 -28.39 6.71
CA SER A 58 15.61 -29.01 5.37
C SER A 58 17.02 -29.43 4.96
N ARG A 59 17.17 -30.32 3.98
CA ARG A 59 18.48 -30.69 3.38
C ARG A 59 18.95 -29.70 2.30
N GLY A 60 18.32 -28.53 2.20
CA GLY A 60 18.64 -27.56 1.16
C GLY A 60 19.67 -26.55 1.67
N GLU A 61 20.59 -26.18 0.80
CA GLU A 61 21.49 -25.05 0.98
C GLU A 61 20.90 -23.81 0.30
N ALA A 62 21.13 -22.63 0.87
CA ALA A 62 20.72 -21.36 0.30
C ALA A 62 21.81 -20.32 0.49
N ASN A 63 21.85 -19.32 -0.38
CA ASN A 63 22.90 -18.30 -0.31
C ASN A 63 22.74 -17.39 0.91
N PHE A 64 21.50 -17.08 1.25
CA PHE A 64 21.16 -16.23 2.37
C PHE A 64 20.09 -16.90 3.22
N VAL A 65 20.33 -16.99 4.53
CA VAL A 65 19.38 -17.52 5.52
C VAL A 65 19.23 -16.49 6.63
N TRP A 66 17.99 -16.07 6.88
CA TRP A 66 17.67 -15.04 7.85
C TRP A 66 16.46 -15.41 8.71
N LYS A 67 16.57 -15.16 10.01
CA LYS A 67 15.48 -15.34 10.97
C LYS A 67 14.87 -14.00 11.35
N CYS A 68 13.59 -13.84 11.07
CA CYS A 68 12.86 -12.60 11.38
C CYS A 68 12.84 -12.36 12.90
N LYS A 69 13.29 -11.19 13.35
CA LYS A 69 13.31 -10.82 14.79
C LYS A 69 11.90 -10.78 15.41
N ASN A 70 10.89 -10.39 14.62
CA ASN A 70 9.52 -10.25 15.09
C ASN A 70 8.80 -11.60 15.20
N CYS A 71 8.67 -12.35 14.09
CA CYS A 71 7.92 -13.62 14.08
C CYS A 71 8.76 -14.88 14.29
N LYS A 72 10.09 -14.75 14.39
CA LYS A 72 11.05 -15.85 14.58
C LYS A 72 11.03 -16.93 13.49
N ARG A 73 10.33 -16.69 12.37
CA ARG A 73 10.38 -17.59 11.21
C ARG A 73 11.67 -17.39 10.44
N GLU A 74 12.22 -18.49 9.98
CA GLU A 74 13.35 -18.51 9.08
C GLU A 74 12.88 -18.27 7.65
N SER A 75 13.68 -17.53 6.90
CA SER A 75 13.47 -17.19 5.51
C SER A 75 14.80 -17.37 4.79
N SER A 76 14.75 -17.73 3.52
CA SER A 76 15.94 -17.98 2.73
C SER A 76 15.83 -17.31 1.37
N ALA A 77 16.97 -16.97 0.80
CA ALA A 77 17.09 -16.49 -0.57
C ALA A 77 18.30 -17.17 -1.24
N SER A 78 18.14 -17.55 -2.51
CA SER A 78 19.23 -18.11 -3.31
C SER A 78 19.30 -17.42 -4.66
N VAL A 79 20.52 -17.19 -5.16
CA VAL A 79 20.81 -16.61 -6.47
C VAL A 79 20.86 -17.74 -7.50
N LYS A 80 20.04 -17.68 -8.56
CA LYS A 80 19.94 -18.80 -9.51
C LYS A 80 21.03 -18.82 -10.58
N ALA A 81 21.48 -17.64 -11.01
CA ALA A 81 22.43 -17.47 -12.09
C ALA A 81 23.30 -16.25 -11.83
N GLY A 82 24.45 -16.17 -12.50
CA GLY A 82 25.29 -14.98 -12.47
C GLY A 82 24.62 -13.76 -13.09
N PRO A 83 25.23 -12.58 -12.91
CA PRO A 83 24.73 -11.34 -13.47
C PRO A 83 24.77 -11.38 -15.00
N PHE A 84 23.67 -11.00 -15.64
CA PHE A 84 23.60 -10.81 -17.09
C PHE A 84 24.16 -9.42 -17.46
N PRO A 85 25.09 -9.32 -18.41
CA PRO A 85 25.63 -8.04 -18.87
C PRO A 85 24.54 -7.19 -19.53
N TYR A 86 24.48 -5.92 -19.16
CA TYR A 86 23.58 -4.94 -19.77
C TYR A 86 24.22 -4.33 -21.01
N GLU A 87 23.62 -4.61 -22.17
CA GLU A 87 24.10 -4.14 -23.48
C GLU A 87 23.50 -2.78 -23.84
N GLN A 88 24.28 -1.96 -24.54
CA GLN A 88 23.82 -0.69 -25.09
C GLN A 88 22.65 -0.92 -26.06
N ASN A 89 21.54 -0.22 -25.83
CA ASN A 89 20.36 -0.29 -26.67
C ASN A 89 19.74 1.11 -26.78
N GLU A 90 19.49 1.57 -28.00
CA GLU A 90 18.70 2.78 -28.27
C GLU A 90 17.32 2.38 -28.81
N PRO A 91 16.21 2.60 -28.05
CA PRO A 91 16.12 3.22 -26.72
C PRO A 91 16.47 2.27 -25.56
N ALA A 92 16.86 2.83 -24.41
CA ALA A 92 17.18 2.07 -23.20
C ALA A 92 16.00 1.19 -22.77
N LYS A 93 16.24 -0.13 -22.69
CA LYS A 93 15.23 -1.14 -22.36
C LYS A 93 15.53 -1.76 -21.00
N PRO A 94 14.52 -2.01 -20.17
CA PRO A 94 14.73 -2.72 -18.92
C PRO A 94 15.16 -4.16 -19.18
N GLN A 95 16.32 -4.53 -18.65
CA GLN A 95 16.86 -5.88 -18.76
C GLN A 95 17.02 -6.50 -17.37
N LYS A 96 16.73 -7.80 -17.28
CA LYS A 96 16.96 -8.59 -16.07
C LYS A 96 18.45 -8.84 -15.89
N ILE A 97 19.05 -8.31 -14.82
CA ILE A 97 20.45 -8.59 -14.47
C ILE A 97 20.56 -9.85 -13.64
N LEU A 98 19.68 -10.01 -12.65
CA LEU A 98 19.85 -11.05 -11.63
C LEU A 98 18.53 -11.66 -11.22
N GLU A 99 18.56 -12.93 -10.84
CA GLU A 99 17.38 -13.72 -10.50
C GLU A 99 17.55 -14.47 -9.18
N PHE A 100 16.59 -14.25 -8.29
CA PHE A 100 16.58 -14.75 -6.92
C PHE A 100 15.38 -15.67 -6.67
N ASP A 101 15.61 -16.76 -5.93
CA ASP A 101 14.57 -17.58 -5.34
C ASP A 101 14.42 -17.24 -3.85
N CYS A 102 13.50 -16.31 -3.54
CA CYS A 102 13.20 -15.93 -2.16
C CYS A 102 12.04 -16.75 -1.59
N ARG A 103 12.22 -17.26 -0.37
CA ARG A 103 11.21 -17.99 0.41
C ARG A 103 11.06 -17.36 1.79
N GLY A 104 9.85 -16.93 2.13
CA GLY A 104 9.56 -16.31 3.43
C GLY A 104 9.91 -14.82 3.53
N LEU A 105 10.64 -14.26 2.55
CA LEU A 105 10.98 -12.84 2.45
C LEU A 105 10.73 -12.28 1.04
N GLU A 106 10.58 -10.97 0.95
CA GLU A 106 10.52 -10.19 -0.30
C GLU A 106 11.54 -9.04 -0.23
N PHE A 107 12.19 -8.72 -1.34
CA PHE A 107 13.09 -7.57 -1.43
C PHE A 107 12.28 -6.31 -1.78
N THR A 108 12.49 -5.24 -1.01
CA THR A 108 11.76 -3.98 -1.18
C THR A 108 12.60 -2.90 -1.83
N GLU A 109 13.91 -2.90 -1.58
CA GLU A 109 14.84 -1.87 -2.02
C GLU A 109 16.20 -2.52 -2.29
N PHE A 110 16.90 -2.05 -3.32
CA PHE A 110 18.23 -2.49 -3.69
C PHE A 110 19.18 -1.30 -3.67
N LYS A 111 20.38 -1.51 -3.14
CA LYS A 111 21.49 -0.57 -3.28
C LYS A 111 22.53 -1.21 -4.18
N ALA A 112 22.87 -0.53 -5.26
CA ALA A 112 23.88 -0.95 -6.22
C ALA A 112 25.31 -0.65 -5.73
N GLU A 113 25.55 -0.78 -4.43
CA GLU A 113 26.83 -0.55 -3.77
C GLU A 113 27.81 -1.65 -4.17
N GLY A 114 29.02 -1.27 -4.58
CA GLY A 114 30.09 -2.18 -4.96
C GLY A 114 30.70 -1.86 -6.32
N GLU A 115 31.64 -2.71 -6.76
CA GLU A 115 32.40 -2.49 -7.99
C GLU A 115 31.67 -3.06 -9.21
N TRP A 116 31.43 -2.19 -10.19
CA TRP A 116 30.87 -2.56 -11.49
C TRP A 116 31.94 -2.50 -12.59
N LEU A 117 31.69 -3.27 -13.64
CA LEU A 117 32.50 -3.39 -14.83
C LEU A 117 31.69 -2.94 -16.04
N ALA A 118 32.33 -2.17 -16.91
CA ALA A 118 31.81 -1.86 -18.24
C ALA A 118 32.94 -1.95 -19.27
N GLU A 119 32.56 -2.03 -20.54
CA GLU A 119 33.50 -2.11 -21.66
C GLU A 119 33.19 -0.98 -22.65
N GLY A 120 34.21 -0.30 -23.17
CA GLY A 120 34.04 0.70 -24.23
C GLY A 120 33.43 0.06 -25.48
N ALA A 121 32.38 0.66 -26.03
CA ALA A 121 31.58 0.08 -27.10
C ALA A 121 32.40 -0.19 -28.37
N GLU A 122 33.35 0.70 -28.70
CA GLU A 122 34.17 0.58 -29.91
C GLU A 122 35.58 0.04 -29.66
N THR A 123 36.15 0.36 -28.50
CA THR A 123 37.58 0.12 -28.18
C THR A 123 37.80 -1.16 -27.38
N GLY A 124 36.76 -1.67 -26.71
CA GLY A 124 36.85 -2.74 -25.72
C GLY A 124 37.71 -2.36 -24.50
N THR A 125 37.91 -1.06 -24.23
CA THR A 125 38.57 -0.59 -23.00
C THR A 125 37.74 -1.04 -21.80
N LYS A 126 38.36 -1.75 -20.85
CA LYS A 126 37.66 -2.25 -19.66
C LYS A 126 37.71 -1.18 -18.57
N PHE A 127 36.53 -0.75 -18.15
CA PHE A 127 36.36 0.15 -17.01
C PHE A 127 36.07 -0.71 -15.78
N THR A 128 36.89 -0.55 -14.74
CA THR A 128 36.82 -1.29 -13.48
C THR A 128 36.58 -0.32 -12.32
N GLY A 129 35.89 -0.76 -11.26
CA GLY A 129 35.66 0.08 -10.08
C GLY A 129 34.61 1.16 -10.29
N ILE A 130 33.65 0.91 -11.18
CA ILE A 130 32.52 1.82 -11.43
C ILE A 130 31.60 1.78 -10.21
N ASP A 131 31.34 2.94 -9.63
CA ASP A 131 30.36 3.10 -8.56
C ASP A 131 29.02 3.60 -9.14
N LEU A 132 27.93 3.00 -8.67
CA LEU A 132 26.56 3.26 -9.11
C LEU A 132 25.71 3.95 -8.03
N GLU A 133 26.31 4.47 -6.95
CA GLU A 133 25.53 5.14 -5.90
C GLU A 133 24.90 6.47 -6.36
N GLU A 134 25.56 7.23 -7.24
CA GLU A 134 25.16 8.59 -7.63
C GLU A 134 24.19 8.66 -8.82
N GLY A 135 23.80 7.52 -9.40
CA GLY A 135 22.88 7.47 -10.55
C GLY A 135 23.52 7.80 -11.91
N GLU A 136 24.69 8.44 -11.92
CA GLU A 136 25.43 8.87 -13.10
C GLU A 136 26.91 8.54 -12.97
N TRP A 137 27.55 8.24 -14.10
CA TRP A 137 28.98 7.98 -14.17
C TRP A 137 29.56 8.55 -15.46
N PHE A 138 30.76 9.12 -15.37
CA PHE A 138 31.49 9.76 -16.47
C PHE A 138 32.95 9.31 -16.45
N GLU A 139 33.48 8.96 -17.61
CA GLU A 139 34.90 8.64 -17.80
C GLU A 139 35.33 8.93 -19.24
N TYR A 140 36.61 9.19 -19.42
CA TYR A 140 37.18 9.44 -20.74
C TYR A 140 37.84 8.17 -21.29
N ASP A 141 37.44 7.74 -22.48
CA ASP A 141 38.16 6.66 -23.18
C ASP A 141 39.27 7.25 -24.04
N GLU A 142 40.51 7.19 -23.53
CA GLU A 142 41.69 7.68 -24.23
C GLU A 142 41.90 7.03 -25.61
N LYS A 143 41.33 5.83 -25.85
CA LYS A 143 41.52 5.12 -27.12
C LYS A 143 40.54 5.56 -28.21
N SER A 144 39.30 5.87 -27.86
CA SER A 144 38.35 6.47 -28.80
C SER A 144 38.50 7.98 -28.85
N ASN A 145 39.19 8.58 -27.87
CA ASN A 145 39.28 10.03 -27.70
C ASN A 145 37.89 10.67 -27.59
N GLU A 146 36.97 9.95 -26.94
CA GLU A 146 35.57 10.31 -26.72
C GLU A 146 35.21 10.16 -25.23
N GLU A 147 34.23 10.95 -24.80
CA GLU A 147 33.65 10.88 -23.46
C GLU A 147 32.65 9.72 -23.38
N THR A 148 32.82 8.86 -22.38
CA THR A 148 31.88 7.79 -22.05
C THR A 148 31.12 8.17 -20.80
N HIS A 149 29.81 8.01 -20.84
CA HIS A 149 28.99 8.26 -19.67
C HIS A 149 27.72 7.43 -19.73
N PHE A 150 27.12 7.24 -18.57
CA PHE A 150 25.80 6.63 -18.53
C PHE A 150 24.99 7.11 -17.34
N HIS A 151 23.68 7.16 -17.57
CA HIS A 151 22.69 7.38 -16.52
C HIS A 151 21.97 6.07 -16.26
N HIS A 152 21.90 5.64 -15.02
CA HIS A 152 21.33 4.35 -14.68
C HIS A 152 20.20 4.46 -13.66
N HIS A 153 19.25 3.53 -13.78
CA HIS A 153 18.16 3.38 -12.85
C HIS A 153 17.93 1.90 -12.57
N VAL A 154 18.36 1.45 -11.39
CA VAL A 154 18.14 0.07 -10.94
C VAL A 154 16.84 0.00 -10.17
N TYR A 155 15.96 -0.94 -10.52
CA TYR A 155 14.74 -1.14 -9.77
C TYR A 155 14.38 -2.62 -9.61
N LEU A 156 13.74 -2.91 -8.49
CA LEU A 156 13.10 -4.19 -8.21
C LEU A 156 11.63 -4.08 -8.59
N PRO A 157 11.18 -4.59 -9.75
CA PRO A 157 9.76 -4.68 -10.01
C PRO A 157 9.15 -5.60 -8.97
N GLN A 158 8.18 -5.08 -8.20
CA GLN A 158 7.38 -5.90 -7.32
C GLN A 158 6.71 -6.97 -8.18
N VAL A 159 6.98 -8.24 -7.87
CA VAL A 159 6.41 -9.39 -8.58
C VAL A 159 4.90 -9.30 -8.46
N VAL A 160 4.25 -8.72 -9.48
CA VAL A 160 2.83 -8.93 -9.71
C VAL A 160 2.73 -10.42 -10.04
N ARG A 161 2.29 -11.20 -9.06
CA ARG A 161 1.99 -12.63 -9.23
C ARG A 161 1.28 -12.76 -10.57
N LYS A 162 1.81 -13.62 -11.46
CA LYS A 162 1.19 -13.95 -12.76
C LYS A 162 -0.19 -14.57 -12.52
N GLY A 163 -1.18 -13.75 -12.20
CA GLY A 163 -2.56 -13.98 -12.54
C GLY A 163 -2.64 -13.73 -14.04
N SER A 164 -3.14 -14.70 -14.76
CA SER A 164 -3.43 -14.66 -16.19
C SER A 164 -4.27 -13.43 -16.55
N PHE A 165 -3.62 -12.29 -16.79
CA PHE A 165 -4.24 -11.13 -17.39
C PHE A 165 -4.17 -11.33 -18.90
N LYS A 166 -5.24 -11.88 -19.47
CA LYS A 166 -5.44 -11.84 -20.92
C LYS A 166 -5.39 -10.37 -21.33
N ARG A 167 -4.43 -10.00 -22.19
CA ARG A 167 -4.46 -8.72 -22.91
C ARG A 167 -5.85 -8.58 -23.53
N PRO A 168 -6.63 -7.53 -23.25
CA PRO A 168 -7.70 -7.16 -24.15
C PRO A 168 -7.03 -6.59 -25.40
N GLU A 169 -7.08 -7.33 -26.50
CA GLU A 169 -7.02 -6.69 -27.82
C GLU A 169 -8.16 -5.70 -27.89
N LEU A 170 -7.86 -4.41 -27.75
CA LEU A 170 -8.76 -3.37 -28.19
C LEU A 170 -8.26 -2.87 -29.55
N GLN A 171 -8.69 -3.58 -30.59
CA GLN A 171 -8.80 -2.98 -31.92
C GLN A 171 -9.82 -1.85 -31.82
N SER A 172 -9.35 -0.60 -31.82
CA SER A 172 -10.19 0.54 -32.13
C SER A 172 -9.62 1.28 -33.32
N ARG A 173 -10.22 0.97 -34.48
CA ARG A 173 -10.23 1.82 -35.66
C ARG A 173 -10.62 3.24 -35.24
N ILE A 174 -9.74 4.20 -35.47
CA ILE A 174 -10.13 5.59 -35.57
C ILE A 174 -9.43 6.18 -36.79
N ASN A 175 -10.22 6.37 -37.85
CA ASN A 175 -9.90 7.32 -38.91
C ASN A 175 -10.04 8.71 -38.31
N PHE A 176 -8.97 9.52 -38.33
CA PHE A 176 -9.11 10.97 -38.26
C PHE A 176 -8.32 11.60 -39.40
N ASN A 177 -9.10 12.29 -40.23
CA ASN A 177 -8.67 13.15 -41.31
C ASN A 177 -7.58 14.14 -40.89
N ASN A 178 -6.73 14.45 -41.87
CA ASN A 178 -5.85 15.59 -41.94
C ASN A 178 -6.48 16.87 -41.35
N GLN A 179 -5.92 17.35 -40.24
CA GLN A 179 -5.78 18.77 -39.97
C GLN A 179 -4.49 19.00 -39.20
N LYS A 180 -3.53 19.64 -39.89
CA LYS A 180 -2.31 20.18 -39.29
C LYS A 180 -2.71 21.21 -38.24
N ILE A 181 -2.57 20.86 -36.97
CA ILE A 181 -2.52 21.81 -35.88
C ILE A 181 -1.16 21.57 -35.19
N LEU A 182 -0.32 22.59 -35.23
CA LEU A 182 0.97 22.65 -34.55
C LEU A 182 0.75 22.32 -33.07
N ARG A 183 1.18 21.13 -32.63
CA ARG A 183 1.24 20.77 -31.22
C ARG A 183 2.59 21.26 -30.68
N PRO A 184 2.63 22.04 -29.58
CA PRO A 184 3.88 22.30 -28.90
C PRO A 184 4.44 20.96 -28.42
N GLN A 185 5.75 20.76 -28.58
CA GLN A 185 6.42 19.55 -28.11
C GLN A 185 6.26 19.46 -26.59
N ILE A 186 5.34 18.61 -26.14
CA ILE A 186 5.25 18.22 -24.74
C ILE A 186 6.39 17.22 -24.55
N PHE A 187 7.47 17.68 -23.91
CA PHE A 187 8.47 16.80 -23.30
C PHE A 187 7.73 15.76 -22.46
N LYS A 188 7.76 14.49 -22.88
CA LYS A 188 7.24 13.40 -22.06
C LYS A 188 8.28 13.16 -20.98
N MET A 189 7.95 13.49 -19.73
CA MET A 189 8.79 13.17 -18.59
C MET A 189 9.11 11.66 -18.58
N ALA A 190 10.35 11.32 -18.27
CA ALA A 190 10.77 9.93 -18.17
C ALA A 190 9.99 9.23 -17.03
N VAL A 191 9.66 7.95 -17.21
CA VAL A 191 8.89 7.18 -16.22
C VAL A 191 9.63 7.08 -14.87
N SER A 192 10.96 7.17 -14.88
CA SER A 192 11.85 7.17 -13.70
C SER A 192 11.71 8.43 -12.83
N GLU A 193 11.42 9.59 -13.43
CA GLU A 193 11.25 10.86 -12.70
C GLU A 193 9.85 10.99 -12.07
N LEU A 194 8.93 10.09 -12.44
CA LEU A 194 7.54 10.16 -12.05
C LEU A 194 7.34 10.08 -10.52
N PRO A 195 7.94 9.14 -9.76
CA PRO A 195 7.69 9.06 -8.32
C PRO A 195 8.13 10.34 -7.58
N GLY A 196 9.35 10.83 -7.83
CA GLY A 196 9.86 12.05 -7.21
C GLY A 196 9.04 13.29 -7.57
N THR A 197 8.62 13.41 -8.82
CA THR A 197 7.74 14.51 -9.27
C THR A 197 6.37 14.45 -8.59
N ILE A 198 5.78 13.26 -8.48
CA ILE A 198 4.49 13.07 -7.83
C ILE A 198 4.55 13.40 -6.34
N ASP A 199 5.63 13.03 -5.66
CA ASP A 199 5.84 13.34 -4.24
C ASP A 199 6.06 14.84 -4.04
N PHE A 200 6.91 15.47 -4.85
CA PHE A 200 7.10 16.92 -4.85
C PHE A 200 5.79 17.70 -5.05
N LEU A 201 5.00 17.33 -6.06
CA LEU A 201 3.69 17.94 -6.31
C LEU A 201 2.73 17.73 -5.13
N THR A 202 2.83 16.58 -4.46
CA THR A 202 2.03 16.26 -3.28
C THR A 202 2.38 17.20 -2.13
N ASP A 203 3.66 17.30 -1.78
CA ASP A 203 4.16 18.09 -0.66
C ASP A 203 3.96 19.59 -0.90
N ALA A 204 4.30 20.09 -2.09
CA ALA A 204 4.12 21.49 -2.44
C ALA A 204 2.65 21.92 -2.36
N ALA A 205 1.72 21.09 -2.84
CA ALA A 205 0.30 21.38 -2.73
C ALA A 205 -0.18 21.39 -1.28
N HIS A 206 0.30 20.48 -0.43
CA HIS A 206 -0.06 20.46 0.99
C HIS A 206 0.46 21.69 1.74
N ILE A 207 1.68 22.16 1.43
CA ILE A 207 2.26 23.39 2.01
C ILE A 207 1.43 24.62 1.61
N LEU A 208 1.08 24.73 0.33
CA LEU A 208 0.38 25.90 -0.23
C LEU A 208 -1.12 25.91 0.06
N ARG A 209 -1.68 24.83 0.62
CA ARG A 209 -3.14 24.69 0.75
C ARG A 209 -3.81 25.83 1.52
N ALA A 210 -3.21 26.27 2.62
CA ALA A 210 -3.81 27.30 3.48
C ALA A 210 -3.62 28.72 2.93
N THR A 211 -2.53 28.98 2.21
CA THR A 211 -2.15 30.32 1.74
C THR A 211 -2.56 30.58 0.29
N ALA A 212 -2.59 29.53 -0.54
CA ALA A 212 -2.92 29.57 -1.97
C ALA A 212 -3.68 28.29 -2.38
N PRO A 213 -4.97 28.15 -2.02
CA PRO A 213 -5.76 26.94 -2.27
C PRO A 213 -5.94 26.63 -3.77
N GLU A 214 -6.00 27.66 -4.62
CA GLU A 214 -6.10 27.50 -6.08
C GLU A 214 -4.82 26.89 -6.67
N THR A 215 -3.65 27.37 -6.23
CA THR A 215 -2.35 26.82 -6.64
C THR A 215 -2.18 25.39 -6.13
N SER A 216 -2.57 25.14 -4.88
CA SER A 216 -2.60 23.78 -4.31
C SER A 216 -3.45 22.83 -5.15
N ALA A 217 -4.66 23.26 -5.54
CA ALA A 217 -5.55 22.47 -6.38
C ALA A 217 -4.96 22.25 -7.80
N HIS A 218 -4.30 23.26 -8.37
CA HIS A 218 -3.63 23.14 -9.66
C HIS A 218 -2.53 22.07 -9.64
N LEU A 219 -1.66 22.09 -8.63
CA LEU A 219 -0.59 21.10 -8.46
C LEU A 219 -1.14 19.67 -8.33
N MET A 220 -2.22 19.49 -7.56
CA MET A 220 -2.90 18.22 -7.41
C MET A 220 -3.61 17.74 -8.70
N SER A 221 -4.13 18.67 -9.49
CA SER A 221 -4.69 18.38 -10.82
C SER A 221 -3.61 17.94 -11.79
N GLN A 222 -2.46 18.64 -11.81
CA GLN A 222 -1.29 18.27 -12.60
C GLN A 222 -0.76 16.89 -12.22
N ARG A 223 -0.64 16.61 -10.90
CA ARG A 223 -0.31 15.29 -10.37
C ARG A 223 -1.26 14.20 -10.89
N SER A 224 -2.56 14.47 -10.87
CA SER A 224 -3.58 13.53 -11.37
C SER A 224 -3.47 13.31 -12.88
N HIS A 225 -3.18 14.37 -13.64
CA HIS A 225 -2.96 14.29 -15.09
C HIS A 225 -1.73 13.44 -15.43
N LEU A 226 -0.61 13.65 -14.73
CA LEU A 226 0.60 12.85 -14.90
C LEU A 226 0.34 11.37 -14.61
N LEU A 227 -0.32 11.05 -13.50
CA LEU A 227 -0.69 9.66 -13.18
C LEU A 227 -1.57 9.03 -14.27
N GLN A 228 -2.52 9.79 -14.82
CA GLN A 228 -3.36 9.31 -15.91
C GLN A 228 -2.56 9.08 -17.20
N GLN A 229 -1.65 9.99 -17.57
CA GLN A 229 -0.80 9.85 -18.75
C GLN A 229 0.07 8.58 -18.70
N HIS A 230 0.53 8.21 -17.50
CA HIS A 230 1.31 7.00 -17.27
C HIS A 230 0.44 5.76 -16.93
N GLY A 231 -0.88 5.85 -17.04
CA GLY A 231 -1.80 4.72 -16.85
C GLY A 231 -1.95 4.23 -15.41
N VAL A 232 -1.55 5.05 -14.42
CA VAL A 232 -1.65 4.73 -13.00
C VAL A 232 -3.03 5.11 -12.47
N THR A 233 -3.79 4.13 -12.01
CA THR A 233 -5.10 4.37 -11.36
C THR A 233 -4.91 4.80 -9.91
N LEU A 234 -5.56 5.91 -9.50
CA LEU A 234 -5.55 6.37 -8.12
C LEU A 234 -6.26 5.39 -7.18
N SER A 235 -5.63 5.10 -6.04
CA SER A 235 -6.23 4.29 -4.97
C SER A 235 -7.47 4.97 -4.37
N ASP A 236 -8.41 4.18 -3.84
CA ASP A 236 -9.60 4.72 -3.16
C ASP A 236 -9.27 5.55 -1.91
N VAL A 237 -8.10 5.35 -1.31
CA VAL A 237 -7.60 6.20 -0.22
C VAL A 237 -7.23 7.58 -0.77
N GLN A 238 -6.49 7.65 -1.87
CA GLN A 238 -6.11 8.93 -2.49
C GLN A 238 -7.34 9.69 -3.03
N ARG A 239 -8.27 8.96 -3.66
CA ARG A 239 -9.55 9.53 -4.14
C ARG A 239 -10.43 10.08 -3.02
N GLN A 240 -10.20 9.68 -1.76
CA GLN A 240 -10.91 10.27 -0.61
C GLN A 240 -10.38 11.66 -0.23
N HIS A 241 -9.13 11.98 -0.55
CA HIS A 241 -8.47 13.19 -0.08
C HIS A 241 -8.34 14.27 -1.15
N VAL A 242 -8.42 13.92 -2.44
CA VAL A 242 -8.23 14.87 -3.54
C VAL A 242 -9.34 14.71 -4.57
N CYS A 243 -9.95 15.82 -4.98
CA CYS A 243 -10.98 15.81 -6.01
C CYS A 243 -10.36 15.48 -7.38
N GLY A 244 -10.78 14.40 -8.02
CA GLY A 244 -10.31 14.02 -9.35
C GLY A 244 -10.79 14.91 -10.50
N GLY A 245 -11.48 16.02 -10.21
CA GLY A 245 -11.90 17.02 -11.20
C GLY A 245 -11.07 18.28 -11.17
N CYS A 246 -11.08 18.97 -10.04
CA CYS A 246 -10.38 20.25 -9.88
C CYS A 246 -9.07 20.14 -9.10
N GLY A 247 -8.74 18.98 -8.54
CA GLY A 247 -7.53 18.79 -7.72
C GLY A 247 -7.62 19.32 -6.29
N THR A 248 -8.75 19.88 -5.86
CA THR A 248 -8.92 20.39 -4.49
C THR A 248 -8.74 19.28 -3.45
N ILE A 249 -7.92 19.56 -2.43
CA ILE A 249 -7.73 18.66 -1.28
C ILE A 249 -9.00 18.70 -0.42
N MET A 250 -9.75 17.61 -0.42
CA MET A 250 -11.04 17.48 0.21
C MET A 250 -10.89 17.24 1.73
N ILE A 251 -11.02 18.30 2.53
CA ILE A 251 -11.28 18.16 3.97
C ILE A 251 -12.78 18.27 4.24
N PRO A 252 -13.39 17.23 4.85
CA PRO A 252 -14.77 17.30 5.30
C PRO A 252 -15.02 18.51 6.20
N GLY A 253 -15.94 19.38 5.80
CA GLY A 253 -16.35 20.57 6.58
C GLY A 253 -15.61 21.87 6.24
N GLN A 254 -14.64 21.86 5.31
CA GLN A 254 -14.04 23.08 4.76
C GLN A 254 -14.33 23.22 3.27
N GLU A 255 -13.94 22.23 2.47
CA GLU A 255 -13.93 22.31 0.99
C GLU A 255 -14.56 21.05 0.35
N ALA A 256 -15.12 20.18 1.18
CA ALA A 256 -15.87 19.01 0.76
C ALA A 256 -16.95 18.62 1.76
N THR A 257 -18.04 18.07 1.25
CA THR A 257 -19.13 17.51 2.04
C THR A 257 -19.13 15.98 1.94
N LEU A 258 -18.97 15.28 3.07
CA LEU A 258 -19.03 13.82 3.13
C LEU A 258 -20.45 13.33 3.44
N LYS A 259 -21.03 12.53 2.55
CA LYS A 259 -22.28 11.79 2.77
C LYS A 259 -22.00 10.29 2.83
N LEU A 260 -22.49 9.64 3.89
CA LEU A 260 -22.39 8.19 4.05
C LEU A 260 -23.72 7.55 3.68
N ASP A 261 -23.74 6.79 2.59
CA ASP A 261 -24.93 6.05 2.18
C ASP A 261 -24.91 4.64 2.78
N ALA A 262 -25.73 4.45 3.82
CA ALA A 262 -25.91 3.15 4.45
C ALA A 262 -26.78 2.23 3.58
N ARG A 263 -26.51 0.92 3.59
CA ARG A 263 -27.20 -0.15 2.85
C ARG A 263 -28.75 -0.04 2.75
N LYS A 264 -29.42 0.56 3.73
CA LYS A 264 -30.89 0.75 3.76
C LYS A 264 -31.39 1.75 2.70
N SER A 265 -30.63 2.78 2.33
CA SER A 265 -31.04 3.76 1.30
C SER A 265 -31.05 3.15 -0.10
N LEU A 266 -30.10 2.25 -0.40
CA LEU A 266 -30.03 1.48 -1.66
C LEU A 266 -31.23 0.54 -1.84
N GLN A 267 -31.66 -0.16 -0.78
CA GLN A 267 -32.85 -1.01 -0.83
C GLN A 267 -34.14 -0.21 -1.13
N ARG A 268 -34.22 1.03 -0.61
CA ARG A 268 -35.37 1.92 -0.80
C ARG A 268 -35.45 2.50 -2.23
N ARG A 269 -34.30 2.79 -2.87
CA ARG A 269 -34.24 3.16 -4.30
C ARG A 269 -34.67 2.01 -5.21
N LYS A 270 -34.29 0.76 -4.89
CA LYS A 270 -34.77 -0.45 -5.59
C LYS A 270 -36.28 -0.65 -5.50
N ALA A 271 -36.88 -0.35 -4.35
CA ALA A 271 -38.33 -0.42 -4.18
C ALA A 271 -39.08 0.65 -5.00
N LYS A 272 -38.47 1.81 -5.26
CA LYS A 272 -39.06 2.90 -6.05
C LYS A 272 -38.89 2.71 -7.57
N SER A 273 -37.78 2.11 -8.01
CA SER A 273 -37.48 1.79 -9.42
C SER A 273 -38.36 0.66 -9.98
N LYS A 274 -38.88 -0.24 -9.14
CA LYS A 274 -39.78 -1.33 -9.57
C LYS A 274 -41.17 -0.89 -10.10
N LYS A 275 -41.44 0.41 -10.25
CA LYS A 275 -42.75 0.93 -10.69
C LYS A 275 -42.80 1.45 -12.13
N SER A 276 -41.71 1.40 -12.90
CA SER A 276 -41.74 1.67 -14.34
C SER A 276 -41.58 0.37 -15.13
N SER A 277 -42.69 -0.07 -15.72
CA SER A 277 -42.81 -1.25 -16.56
C SER A 277 -42.02 -1.10 -17.86
N GLY A 278 -41.24 -2.11 -18.22
CA GLY A 278 -40.50 -2.22 -19.48
C GLY A 278 -39.58 -3.44 -19.48
N ASN A 279 -40.01 -4.50 -20.17
CA ASN A 279 -39.33 -5.80 -20.25
C ASN A 279 -37.91 -5.69 -20.82
N LEU A 280 -36.90 -5.84 -19.96
CA LEU A 280 -35.56 -6.26 -20.36
C LEU A 280 -35.05 -7.28 -19.32
N THR A 281 -34.58 -8.42 -19.83
CA THR A 281 -33.98 -9.54 -19.10
C THR A 281 -32.88 -9.10 -18.14
N PRO A 282 -32.93 -9.44 -16.84
CA PRO A 282 -31.89 -9.07 -15.89
C PRO A 282 -30.67 -9.99 -16.03
N THR A 283 -29.54 -9.43 -16.42
CA THR A 283 -28.21 -10.04 -16.29
C THR A 283 -27.79 -10.08 -14.81
N PRO A 284 -27.23 -11.20 -14.30
CA PRO A 284 -26.91 -11.34 -12.88
C PRO A 284 -25.47 -10.89 -12.58
N THR A 285 -25.18 -9.59 -12.61
CA THR A 285 -23.84 -9.07 -12.24
C THR A 285 -23.83 -7.67 -11.61
N GLU A 286 -24.76 -7.30 -10.72
CA GLU A 286 -24.83 -5.89 -10.24
C GLU A 286 -25.21 -5.69 -8.75
N ASP A 287 -25.07 -6.67 -7.85
CA ASP A 287 -25.72 -6.55 -6.52
C ASP A 287 -24.94 -7.03 -5.29
N LEU A 288 -23.63 -6.76 -5.24
CA LEU A 288 -22.81 -6.97 -4.02
C LEU A 288 -22.09 -5.69 -3.54
N GLN A 289 -22.53 -4.51 -3.96
CA GLN A 289 -21.92 -3.25 -3.51
C GLN A 289 -22.25 -2.98 -2.03
N GLY A 290 -21.19 -2.82 -1.22
CA GLY A 290 -21.26 -2.46 0.19
C GLY A 290 -21.70 -1.01 0.41
N PRO A 291 -21.65 -0.49 1.65
CA PRO A 291 -21.91 0.94 1.91
C PRO A 291 -20.96 1.83 1.10
N CYS A 292 -21.45 2.96 0.60
CA CYS A 292 -20.65 3.90 -0.20
C CYS A 292 -20.40 5.21 0.57
N LYS A 293 -19.18 5.73 0.49
CA LYS A 293 -18.87 7.12 0.87
C LYS A 293 -19.00 7.98 -0.38
N ILE A 294 -19.79 9.05 -0.29
CA ILE A 294 -19.96 10.04 -1.35
C ILE A 294 -19.29 11.32 -0.86
N LEU A 295 -18.23 11.72 -1.53
CA LEU A 295 -17.51 12.97 -1.26
C LEU A 295 -17.90 13.98 -2.31
N HIS A 296 -18.64 15.01 -1.90
CA HIS A 296 -19.00 16.14 -2.76
C HIS A 296 -17.89 17.20 -2.68
N CYS A 297 -17.36 17.62 -3.82
CA CYS A 297 -16.44 18.75 -3.88
C CYS A 297 -17.22 20.05 -3.98
N ASP A 298 -17.04 20.96 -3.03
CA ASP A 298 -17.79 22.21 -2.98
C ASP A 298 -17.32 23.23 -4.05
N ILE A 299 -16.17 22.99 -4.69
CA ILE A 299 -15.59 23.87 -5.72
C ILE A 299 -16.11 23.52 -7.13
N CYS A 300 -15.96 22.26 -7.56
CA CYS A 300 -16.38 21.84 -8.90
C CYS A 300 -17.70 21.06 -8.94
N GLN A 301 -18.35 20.89 -7.77
CA GLN A 301 -19.64 20.21 -7.60
C GLN A 301 -19.65 18.74 -8.04
N ARG A 302 -18.46 18.13 -8.19
CA ARG A 302 -18.33 16.73 -8.59
C ARG A 302 -18.40 15.80 -7.37
N ASP A 303 -19.17 14.73 -7.51
CA ASP A 303 -19.28 13.67 -6.50
C ASP A 303 -18.26 12.56 -6.77
N THR A 304 -17.49 12.20 -5.74
CA THR A 304 -16.58 11.06 -5.74
C THR A 304 -17.17 9.94 -4.90
N ASN A 305 -17.51 8.83 -5.56
CA ASN A 305 -18.06 7.64 -4.92
C ASN A 305 -16.95 6.63 -4.60
N ILE A 306 -16.88 6.22 -3.33
CA ILE A 306 -15.93 5.23 -2.81
C ILE A 306 -16.73 4.08 -2.21
N VAL A 307 -16.62 2.91 -2.83
CA VAL A 307 -17.31 1.70 -2.40
C VAL A 307 -16.52 1.04 -1.28
N MET A 308 -17.12 0.87 -0.11
CA MET A 308 -16.49 0.09 0.96
C MET A 308 -16.86 -1.38 0.83
N PRO A 309 -15.93 -2.31 1.13
CA PRO A 309 -16.26 -3.72 1.23
C PRO A 309 -17.33 -3.93 2.30
N PRO A 310 -18.25 -4.91 2.11
CA PRO A 310 -19.28 -5.16 3.08
C PRO A 310 -18.64 -5.54 4.43
N PRO A 311 -19.14 -5.01 5.56
CA PRO A 311 -18.67 -5.45 6.86
C PRO A 311 -18.88 -6.96 6.98
N GLY A 312 -17.86 -7.66 7.49
CA GLY A 312 -17.93 -9.11 7.69
C GLY A 312 -19.14 -9.51 8.53
N PRO A 313 -19.66 -10.73 8.36
CA PRO A 313 -20.80 -11.22 9.12
C PRO A 313 -20.51 -11.10 10.62
N ALA A 314 -21.42 -10.44 11.35
CA ALA A 314 -21.29 -10.29 12.79
C ALA A 314 -21.33 -11.68 13.46
N VAL A 315 -20.18 -12.17 13.90
CA VAL A 315 -20.07 -13.44 14.64
C VAL A 315 -20.62 -13.20 16.04
N ARG A 316 -21.90 -13.53 16.26
CA ARG A 316 -22.42 -13.73 17.62
C ARG A 316 -21.76 -14.98 18.18
N ARG A 317 -20.71 -14.81 19.01
CA ARG A 317 -20.23 -15.89 19.88
C ARG A 317 -21.40 -16.33 20.76
N LYS A 318 -21.98 -17.50 20.46
CA LYS A 318 -22.77 -18.23 21.45
C LYS A 318 -21.75 -18.83 22.43
N THR A 319 -21.81 -18.41 23.69
CA THR A 319 -21.06 -19.05 24.77
C THR A 319 -21.53 -20.50 24.90
N ALA A 320 -20.66 -21.45 24.54
CA ALA A 320 -20.90 -22.86 24.79
C ALA A 320 -20.73 -23.14 26.29
N GLN A 321 -21.79 -23.62 26.94
CA GLN A 321 -21.72 -24.10 28.33
C GLN A 321 -21.23 -25.54 28.33
N SER A 322 -19.95 -25.74 28.59
CA SER A 322 -19.36 -27.06 28.84
C SER A 322 -19.74 -27.52 30.25
N LYS A 323 -20.55 -28.58 30.37
CA LYS A 323 -20.84 -29.26 31.65
C LYS A 323 -19.65 -30.15 32.02
N VAL A 324 -18.88 -29.75 33.04
CA VAL A 324 -17.92 -30.63 33.72
C VAL A 324 -18.60 -31.25 34.95
N LYS A 325 -18.66 -32.58 35.02
CA LYS A 325 -19.08 -33.34 36.21
C LYS A 325 -17.98 -33.26 37.28
N LYS A 326 -18.31 -32.86 38.51
CA LYS A 326 -17.43 -32.93 39.68
C LYS A 326 -18.10 -33.77 40.77
N VAL A 327 -17.38 -34.78 41.26
CA VAL A 327 -17.74 -35.70 42.35
C VAL A 327 -17.68 -34.97 43.70
N SER A 328 -18.61 -35.31 44.58
CA SER A 328 -18.88 -34.82 45.95
C SER A 328 -17.96 -35.50 47.00
N THR A 329 -17.53 -34.94 48.14
CA THR A 329 -18.23 -34.38 49.35
C THR A 329 -17.16 -33.94 50.40
N PRO A 330 -17.46 -33.38 51.61
CA PRO A 330 -18.36 -32.27 51.99
C PRO A 330 -17.78 -31.24 53.03
N VAL A 331 -18.61 -30.23 53.41
CA VAL A 331 -18.55 -29.25 54.55
C VAL A 331 -17.82 -27.91 54.24
N GLU A 332 -18.35 -26.68 54.36
CA GLU A 332 -19.53 -26.04 55.01
C GLU A 332 -20.03 -24.80 54.19
N GLN A 333 -21.25 -24.29 54.44
CA GLN A 333 -21.98 -23.27 53.63
C GLN A 333 -21.82 -21.79 54.12
N PRO A 334 -22.49 -20.74 53.55
CA PRO A 334 -22.07 -20.03 52.32
C PRO A 334 -22.11 -18.47 52.44
N LYS A 335 -21.27 -17.75 51.68
CA LYS A 335 -21.56 -16.36 51.25
C LYS A 335 -21.53 -16.29 49.72
N GLN A 336 -22.69 -16.10 49.10
CA GLN A 336 -22.82 -15.98 47.65
C GLN A 336 -22.53 -14.56 47.17
N THR A 337 -21.60 -14.49 46.24
CA THR A 337 -21.42 -13.41 45.29
C THR A 337 -22.41 -13.52 44.12
N SER A 338 -22.57 -12.38 43.46
CA SER A 338 -23.35 -12.03 42.27
C SER A 338 -23.57 -13.11 41.19
N ASN A 339 -24.83 -13.27 40.72
CA ASN A 339 -25.19 -13.28 39.29
C ASN A 339 -26.69 -13.53 39.06
N ALA A 340 -27.46 -12.46 38.86
CA ALA A 340 -28.86 -12.55 38.45
C ALA A 340 -29.08 -11.82 37.10
N SER A 341 -29.69 -12.57 36.18
CA SER A 341 -30.15 -12.18 34.84
C SER A 341 -30.88 -10.83 34.83
N SER A 342 -30.64 -10.07 33.75
CA SER A 342 -31.19 -8.73 33.46
C SER A 342 -32.70 -8.61 33.71
N LYS A 343 -33.47 -9.70 33.54
CA LYS A 343 -34.92 -9.74 33.77
C LYS A 343 -35.32 -9.73 35.26
N LYS A 344 -34.44 -10.19 36.17
CA LYS A 344 -34.67 -10.24 37.63
C LYS A 344 -34.32 -8.91 38.32
N ARG A 345 -33.44 -8.11 37.70
CA ARG A 345 -33.03 -6.77 38.19
C ARG A 345 -34.11 -5.70 37.97
N ALA A 346 -34.86 -5.78 36.87
CA ALA A 346 -35.98 -4.89 36.59
C ALA A 346 -37.17 -5.11 37.55
N LYS A 347 -37.43 -6.36 37.97
CA LYS A 347 -38.52 -6.69 38.91
C LYS A 347 -38.20 -6.22 40.34
N ASN A 348 -36.94 -6.32 40.78
CA ASN A 348 -36.52 -5.84 42.10
C ASN A 348 -36.46 -4.31 42.22
N ARG A 349 -36.21 -3.56 41.13
CA ARG A 349 -36.29 -2.09 41.16
C ARG A 349 -37.71 -1.57 41.38
N LYS A 350 -38.72 -2.27 40.85
CA LYS A 350 -40.13 -1.89 41.02
C LYS A 350 -40.64 -2.17 42.45
N ALA A 351 -40.16 -3.25 43.08
CA ALA A 351 -40.47 -3.56 44.48
C ALA A 351 -39.75 -2.63 45.47
N GLY A 352 -38.50 -2.24 45.19
CA GLY A 352 -37.73 -1.34 46.07
C GLY A 352 -38.28 0.10 46.10
N LEU A 353 -38.78 0.60 44.97
CA LEU A 353 -39.40 1.93 44.89
C LEU A 353 -40.72 2.00 45.68
N GLN A 354 -41.49 0.91 45.68
CA GLN A 354 -42.75 0.84 46.43
C GLN A 354 -42.51 0.81 47.95
N ALA A 355 -41.42 0.16 48.40
CA ALA A 355 -41.02 0.14 49.81
C ALA A 355 -40.53 1.51 50.33
N LEU A 356 -39.84 2.29 49.50
CA LEU A 356 -39.37 3.64 49.85
C LEU A 356 -40.51 4.65 49.92
N LEU A 357 -41.52 4.54 49.05
CA LEU A 357 -42.72 5.39 49.11
C LEU A 357 -43.58 5.11 50.34
N SER A 358 -43.62 3.87 50.84
CA SER A 358 -44.29 3.54 52.12
C SER A 358 -43.52 3.95 53.37
N GLY A 359 -42.20 4.16 53.29
CA GLY A 359 -41.35 4.60 54.41
C GLY A 359 -41.41 6.11 54.68
N GLN A 360 -41.86 6.92 53.72
CA GLN A 360 -41.89 8.38 53.85
C GLN A 360 -43.10 8.92 54.64
N LYS A 361 -43.92 8.04 55.22
CA LYS A 361 -45.11 8.42 56.01
C LYS A 361 -44.88 8.40 57.54
N GLN A 362 -43.66 8.07 58.00
CA GLN A 362 -43.32 8.04 59.43
C GLN A 362 -41.98 8.73 59.67
N GLN A 363 -41.98 10.06 59.75
CA GLN A 363 -41.06 10.83 60.60
C GLN A 363 -41.51 12.30 60.65
N THR A 364 -42.60 12.55 61.36
CA THR A 364 -42.84 13.82 62.04
C THR A 364 -42.11 13.77 63.38
N THR A 365 -41.05 14.55 63.55
CA THR A 365 -40.82 15.48 64.69
C THR A 365 -39.37 15.98 64.73
N ASN A 366 -39.25 17.28 64.51
CA ASN A 366 -38.36 18.23 65.16
C ASN A 366 -36.95 18.55 64.61
N PRO A 367 -36.57 19.84 64.76
CA PRO A 367 -35.86 20.60 63.76
C PRO A 367 -34.42 20.87 64.21
N LEU A 368 -33.54 21.28 63.31
CA LEU A 368 -32.60 22.38 63.56
C LEU A 368 -32.00 22.84 62.21
N SER A 369 -31.98 24.15 62.03
CA SER A 369 -32.02 24.85 60.75
C SER A 369 -30.64 25.29 60.22
N LEU A 370 -30.70 25.89 59.02
CA LEU A 370 -29.68 26.37 58.09
C LEU A 370 -28.70 27.45 58.60
N SER A 371 -28.47 27.58 59.91
CA SER A 371 -27.53 28.55 60.49
C SER A 371 -26.18 27.96 60.91
N HIS A 372 -25.92 26.68 60.65
CA HIS A 372 -24.68 26.02 61.09
C HIS A 372 -23.54 26.00 60.05
N PHE A 373 -23.75 26.52 58.84
CA PHE A 373 -22.84 26.35 57.71
C PHE A 373 -22.29 27.64 57.08
N MET A 374 -22.28 28.75 57.81
CA MET A 374 -21.55 29.95 57.36
C MET A 374 -20.65 30.50 58.49
N LYS A 375 -19.37 30.13 58.42
CA LYS A 375 -18.24 30.97 58.80
C LYS A 375 -17.05 30.64 57.90
#